data_AF-A0A330GLX9-F1
#
_entry.id   AF-A0A330GLX9-F1
#
_cell.length_a   1.000
_cell.length_b   1.000
_cell.length_c   1.000
_cell.angle_alpha   90.00
_cell.angle_beta   90.00
_cell.angle_gamma   90.00
#
_symmetry.space_group_name_H-M   'P 1'
#
loop_
_entity.id
_entity.type
_entity.pdbx_description
1 polymer ?
#
loop_
_entity_poly.entity_id
_entity_poly.type
_entity_poly.pdbx_seq_one_letter_code
_entity_poly.pdbx_strand_id
1 'polypeptide(L)' 'MKIVAELLTRLDDTMRAVKGHLAEMDTEQLDALVSLLGPRPSIGSAEMVLTILALREIEARNRKK' A
#
# COMPACT_ATOMS: atom_id res chain seq x y z
N MET A 1 -3.48 9.76 26.34
CA MET A 1 -2.58 9.92 25.16
C MET A 1 -1.73 8.68 24.85
N LYS A 2 -1.30 7.88 25.84
CA LYS A 2 -0.46 6.67 25.62
C LYS A 2 -1.04 5.66 24.59
N ILE A 3 -2.33 5.32 24.70
CA ILE A 3 -2.99 4.38 23.77
C ILE A 3 -2.99 4.90 22.33
N VAL A 4 -3.20 6.20 22.12
CA VAL A 4 -3.18 6.80 20.77
C VAL A 4 -1.80 6.71 20.15
N ALA A 5 -0.75 6.98 20.92
CA ALA A 5 0.63 6.85 20.44
C ALA A 5 0.96 5.41 20.05
N GLU A 6 0.56 4.42 20.86
CA GLU A 6 0.77 3.00 20.55
C GLU A 6 0.04 2.55 19.28
N LEU A 7 -1.19 3.04 19.06
CA LEU A 7 -1.94 2.76 17.83
C LEU A 7 -1.26 3.38 16.60
N LEU A 8 -0.76 4.61 16.71
CA LEU A 8 -0.04 5.28 15.63
C LEU A 8 1.27 4.55 15.29
N THR A 9 2.02 4.09 16.30
CA THR A 9 3.23 3.29 16.08
C THR A 9 2.91 1.99 15.32
N ARG A 10 1.90 1.24 15.77
CA ARG A 10 1.48 -0.01 15.09
C ARG A 10 1.03 0.25 13.65
N LEU A 11 0.37 1.37 13.41
CA LEU A 11 -0.03 1.78 12.07
C LEU A 11 1.20 2.08 11.19
N ASP A 12 2.20 2.81 11.70
CA ASP A 12 3.45 3.07 10.97
C ASP A 12 4.19 1.78 10.62
N ASP A 13 4.34 0.88 11.61
CA ASP A 13 5.00 -0.41 11.42
C ASP A 13 4.29 -1.25 10.34
N THR A 14 2.96 -1.30 10.41
CA THR A 14 2.15 -2.03 9.41
C THR A 14 2.30 -1.41 8.02
N MET A 15 2.24 -0.08 7.90
CA MET A 15 2.43 0.62 6.63
C MET A 15 3.83 0.38 6.06
N ARG A 16 4.87 0.34 6.91
CA ARG A 16 6.25 0.07 6.49
C ARG A 16 6.41 -1.35 5.96
N ALA A 17 5.83 -2.34 6.65
CA ALA A 17 5.84 -3.72 6.21
C ALA A 17 5.13 -3.90 4.85
N VAL A 18 3.93 -3.32 4.69
CA VAL A 18 3.19 -3.35 3.43
C VAL A 18 3.98 -2.73 2.28
N LYS A 19 4.59 -1.55 2.50
CA LYS A 19 5.45 -0.92 1.48
C LYS A 19 6.66 -1.78 1.11
N GLY A 20 7.27 -2.46 2.09
CA GLY A 20 8.36 -3.41 1.85
C GLY A 20 7.93 -4.53 0.91
N HIS A 21 6.80 -5.17 1.19
CA HIS A 21 6.26 -6.23 0.33
C HIS A 21 5.92 -5.75 -1.07
N LEU A 22 5.32 -4.56 -1.22
CA LEU A 22 5.04 -3.98 -2.54
C LEU A 22 6.34 -3.69 -3.32
N ALA A 23 7.40 -3.26 -2.65
CA ALA A 23 8.70 -3.01 -3.28
C ALA A 23 9.39 -4.30 -3.74
N GLU A 24 9.16 -5.42 -3.04
CA GLU A 24 9.69 -6.74 -3.40
C GLU A 24 8.93 -7.42 -4.55
N MET A 25 7.65 -7.08 -4.76
CA MET A 25 6.85 -7.62 -5.86
C MET A 25 7.44 -7.23 -7.23
N ASP A 26 7.33 -8.12 -8.21
CA ASP A 26 7.59 -7.76 -9.61
C ASP A 26 6.44 -6.91 -10.20
N THR A 27 6.57 -6.51 -11.47
CA THR A 27 5.57 -5.62 -12.10
C THR A 27 4.25 -6.36 -12.36
N GLU A 28 4.30 -7.63 -12.76
CA GLU A 28 3.11 -8.44 -13.05
C GLU A 28 2.31 -8.70 -11.77
N GLN A 29 3.00 -8.95 -10.66
CA GLN A 29 2.40 -9.12 -9.34
C GLN A 29 1.71 -7.84 -8.85
N LEU A 30 2.33 -6.67 -9.07
CA LEU A 30 1.72 -5.38 -8.73
C LEU A 30 0.47 -5.09 -9.58
N ASP A 31 0.54 -5.34 -10.89
CA ASP A 31 -0.59 -5.13 -11.80
C ASP A 31 -1.76 -6.09 -11.47
N ALA A 32 -1.45 -7.33 -11.12
CA ALA A 32 -2.43 -8.31 -10.64
C ALA A 32 -3.08 -7.86 -9.32
N LEU A 33 -2.28 -7.35 -8.37
CA LEU A 33 -2.78 -6.83 -7.10
C LEU A 33 -3.74 -5.64 -7.32
N VAL A 34 -3.36 -4.67 -8.16
CA VAL A 34 -4.22 -3.53 -8.49
C VAL A 34 -5.54 -4.01 -9.13
N SER A 35 -5.47 -5.02 -9.98
CA SER A 35 -6.67 -5.61 -10.61
C SER A 35 -7.59 -6.29 -9.59
N LEU A 36 -7.04 -6.92 -8.55
CA LEU A 36 -7.80 -7.60 -7.49
C LEU A 36 -8.46 -6.62 -6.50
N LEU A 37 -7.81 -5.49 -6.19
CA LEU A 37 -8.33 -4.51 -5.22
C LEU A 37 -9.56 -3.75 -5.71
N GLY A 38 -9.89 -3.90 -7.00
CA GLY A 38 -11.08 -3.35 -7.61
C GLY A 38 -11.03 -1.82 -7.82
N PRO A 39 -11.86 -1.28 -8.73
CA PRO A 39 -11.77 0.11 -9.14
C PRO A 39 -12.33 1.12 -8.14
N ARG A 40 -13.08 0.67 -7.12
CA ARG A 40 -13.76 1.54 -6.13
C ARG A 40 -13.72 0.95 -4.72
N PRO A 41 -12.56 0.96 -4.06
CA PRO A 41 -12.49 0.60 -2.66
C PRO A 41 -13.33 1.58 -1.83
N SER A 42 -13.89 1.11 -0.72
CA SER A 42 -14.65 1.97 0.20
C SER A 42 -13.74 3.09 0.73
N ILE A 43 -14.25 4.32 0.80
CA ILE A 43 -13.44 5.46 1.26
C ILE A 43 -12.96 5.22 2.70
N GLY A 44 -11.66 5.39 2.93
CA GLY A 44 -11.04 5.18 4.24
C GLY A 44 -10.78 3.71 4.60
N SER A 45 -11.07 2.77 3.69
CA SER A 45 -10.80 1.35 3.89
C SER A 45 -9.31 1.00 3.77
N ALA A 46 -8.94 -0.16 4.32
CA ALA A 46 -7.63 -0.74 4.12
C ALA A 46 -7.38 -1.07 2.64
N GLU A 47 -8.40 -1.51 1.89
CA GLU A 47 -8.27 -1.72 0.44
C GLU A 47 -7.90 -0.41 -0.27
N MET A 48 -8.54 0.71 0.08
CA MET A 48 -8.20 2.02 -0.52
C MET A 48 -6.75 2.39 -0.27
N VAL A 49 -6.28 2.22 0.97
CA VAL A 49 -4.87 2.51 1.32
C VAL A 49 -3.94 1.59 0.53
N LEU A 50 -4.23 0.31 0.43
CA LEU A 50 -3.41 -0.65 -0.30
C LEU A 50 -3.37 -0.35 -1.80
N THR A 51 -4.51 0.02 -2.41
CA THR A 51 -4.58 0.46 -3.81
C THR A 51 -3.70 1.68 -4.04
N ILE A 52 -3.76 2.68 -3.16
CA ILE A 52 -2.92 3.89 -3.26
C ILE A 52 -1.43 3.53 -3.17
N LEU A 53 -1.05 2.65 -2.25
CA LEU A 53 0.35 2.25 -2.07
C LEU A 53 0.88 1.48 -3.29
N ALA A 54 0.08 0.54 -3.83
CA ALA A 54 0.46 -0.23 -5.01
C ALA A 54 0.62 0.67 -6.25
N LEU A 55 -0.33 1.59 -6.49
CA LEU A 55 -0.24 2.55 -7.61
C LEU A 55 0.99 3.45 -7.49
N ARG A 56 1.31 3.93 -6.28
CA ARG A 56 2.50 4.76 -6.05
C ARG A 56 3.81 4.03 -6.30
N GLU A 57 3.86 2.73 -5.99
CA GLU A 57 5.04 1.92 -6.29
C GLU A 57 5.23 1.76 -7.80
N ILE A 58 4.15 1.49 -8.55
CA ILE A 58 4.17 1.44 -10.02
C ILE A 58 4.66 2.78 -10.60
N GLU A 59 4.11 3.91 -10.12
CA GLU A 59 4.56 5.25 -10.53
C GLU A 59 6.04 5.51 -10.21
N ALA A 60 6.52 5.05 -9.06
CA ALA A 60 7.93 5.19 -8.66
C ALA A 60 8.86 4.39 -9.58
N ARG A 61 8.44 3.21 -10.03
CA ARG A 61 9.19 2.39 -11.00
C ARG A 61 9.20 3.02 -12.38
N ASN A 62 8.06 3.53 -12.84
CA ASN A 62 7.95 4.17 -14.15
C ASN A 62 8.81 5.42 -14.27
N ARG A 63 9.03 6.16 -13.17
CA ARG A 63 9.95 7.32 -13.14
C ARG A 63 11.43 6.96 -13.20
N LYS A 64 11.80 5.71 -12.91
CA LYS A 64 13.19 5.22 -12.95
C LYS A 64 13.58 4.60 -14.30
N LYS A 65 12.60 4.39 -15.19
CA LYS A 65 12.80 3.91 -16.56
C LYS A 65 12.97 5.10 -17.50
#